data_AF-Q8TP92-F1
#
_entry.id   AF-Q8TP92-F1
#
_cell.length_a   1.000
_cell.length_b   1.000
_cell.length_c   1.000
_cell.angle_alpha   90.00
_cell.angle_beta   90.00
_cell.angle_gamma   90.00
#
_symmetry.space_group_name_H-M   'P 1'
#
loop_
_entity.id
_entity.type
_entity.pdbx_description
1 polymer ?
#
loop_
_entity_poly.entity_id
_entity_poly.type
_entity_poly.pdbx_seq_one_letter_code
_entity_poly.pdbx_strand_id
1 'polypeptide(L)'
;MSKHKITIPEEEFRTGIEKYNENKELEFVYEYAVFIVDRYWSSSEYTDILEIAFALRRFLSTSNARFYGKGSIDIAKLKICIAKNIKGIEKFRNRYISSLSDSDQKDITALINDFIEALSVELKNGKMNRGTAAAAMALHIFAPQFFPMWDRSIALAYGCRYRNDPAEKYFSFCKLMREIAEEVKEYEIESDKTILRLIYEYNYAKYTKKWV
;
A
#
# COMPACT_ATOMS: atom_id res chain seq x y z
N MET A 1 8.78 -9.50 -24.19
CA MET A 1 7.57 -8.66 -24.26
C MET A 1 8.01 -7.21 -24.30
N SER A 2 7.57 -6.46 -25.31
CA SER A 2 7.85 -5.02 -25.43
C SER A 2 7.42 -4.31 -24.14
N LYS A 3 8.38 -3.76 -23.37
CA LYS A 3 8.11 -2.85 -22.26
C LYS A 3 7.47 -1.60 -22.88
N HIS A 4 6.15 -1.52 -22.90
CA HIS A 4 5.49 -0.23 -23.09
C HIS A 4 5.91 0.62 -21.89
N LYS A 5 6.74 1.64 -22.15
CA LYS A 5 7.09 2.64 -21.15
C LYS A 5 5.78 3.30 -20.73
N ILE A 6 5.40 3.12 -19.47
CA ILE A 6 4.22 3.80 -18.93
C ILE A 6 4.67 5.22 -18.63
N THR A 7 4.26 6.14 -19.49
CA THR A 7 4.50 7.58 -19.29
C THR A 7 3.20 8.24 -18.89
N ILE A 8 3.26 9.09 -17.87
CA ILE A 8 2.11 9.81 -17.32
C ILE A 8 2.27 11.28 -17.71
N PRO A 9 1.36 11.89 -18.49
CA PRO A 9 1.44 13.32 -18.75
C PRO A 9 1.36 14.14 -17.45
N GLU A 10 2.22 15.14 -17.27
CA GLU A 10 2.27 15.96 -16.04
C GLU A 10 0.92 16.58 -15.68
N GLU A 11 0.25 17.21 -16.66
CA GLU A 11 -1.08 17.80 -16.49
C GLU A 11 -2.12 16.77 -16.00
N GLU A 12 -2.07 15.55 -16.54
CA GLU A 12 -2.96 14.47 -16.15
C GLU A 12 -2.66 14.00 -14.72
N PHE A 13 -1.37 13.93 -14.35
CA PHE A 13 -0.92 13.58 -13.01
C PHE A 13 -1.43 14.58 -11.97
N ARG A 14 -1.24 15.89 -12.22
CA ARG A 14 -1.72 16.98 -11.37
C ARG A 14 -3.24 16.95 -11.21
N THR A 15 -3.96 16.83 -12.34
CA THR A 15 -5.43 16.75 -12.33
C THR A 15 -5.93 15.55 -11.50
N GLY A 16 -5.27 14.39 -11.61
CA GLY A 16 -5.63 13.21 -10.83
C GLY A 16 -5.45 13.41 -9.32
N ILE A 17 -4.35 14.06 -8.90
CA ILE A 17 -4.07 14.39 -7.49
C ILE A 17 -5.12 15.38 -6.97
N GLU A 18 -5.42 16.45 -7.72
CA GLU A 18 -6.44 17.44 -7.35
C GLU A 18 -7.81 16.78 -7.14
N LYS A 19 -8.23 15.91 -8.07
CA LYS A 19 -9.49 15.17 -7.97
C LYS A 19 -9.55 14.25 -6.76
N TYR A 20 -8.42 13.67 -6.35
CA TYR A 20 -8.35 12.89 -5.12
C TYR A 20 -8.55 13.77 -3.88
N ASN A 21 -7.90 14.93 -3.84
CA ASN A 21 -7.92 15.84 -2.69
C ASN A 21 -9.31 16.48 -2.44
N GLU A 22 -10.23 16.43 -3.41
CA GLU A 22 -11.64 16.77 -3.19
C GLU A 22 -12.32 15.84 -2.15
N ASN A 23 -11.71 14.69 -1.78
CA ASN A 23 -12.24 13.70 -0.83
C ASN A 23 -11.51 13.67 0.52
N LYS A 24 -11.93 14.52 1.48
CA LYS A 24 -11.25 14.71 2.77
C LYS A 24 -11.29 13.52 3.75
N GLU A 25 -12.27 12.62 3.65
CA GLU A 25 -12.41 11.53 4.63
C GLU A 25 -11.31 10.47 4.50
N LEU A 26 -10.95 10.11 3.26
CA LEU A 26 -9.91 9.11 3.00
C LEU A 26 -8.52 9.60 3.44
N GLU A 27 -8.26 10.90 3.29
CA GLU A 27 -7.00 11.53 3.70
C GLU A 27 -6.81 11.46 5.22
N PHE A 28 -7.82 11.88 5.98
CA PHE A 28 -7.73 11.90 7.45
C PHE A 28 -7.41 10.52 8.05
N VAL A 29 -8.05 9.46 7.56
CA VAL A 29 -7.82 8.11 8.11
C VAL A 29 -6.44 7.57 7.71
N TYR A 30 -5.93 7.94 6.53
CA TYR A 30 -4.58 7.62 6.11
C TYR A 30 -3.54 8.30 7.01
N GLU A 31 -3.63 9.63 7.16
CA GLU A 31 -2.72 10.42 7.98
C GLU A 31 -2.70 9.93 9.44
N TYR A 32 -3.89 9.67 10.00
CA TYR A 32 -4.00 9.10 11.35
C TYR A 32 -3.27 7.76 11.48
N ALA A 33 -3.38 6.88 10.49
CA ALA A 33 -2.72 5.58 10.55
C ALA A 33 -1.20 5.68 10.45
N VAL A 34 -0.68 6.54 9.56
CA VAL A 34 0.76 6.82 9.48
C VAL A 34 1.26 7.42 10.79
N PHE A 35 0.56 8.41 11.34
CA PHE A 35 0.90 9.03 12.62
C PHE A 35 0.97 8.02 13.78
N ILE A 36 -0.03 7.14 13.90
CA ILE A 36 -0.05 6.11 14.95
C ILE A 36 1.12 5.14 14.77
N VAL A 37 1.39 4.70 13.54
CA VAL A 37 2.54 3.82 13.29
C VAL A 37 3.84 4.53 13.67
N ASP A 38 4.08 5.76 13.23
CA ASP A 38 5.31 6.47 13.55
C ASP A 38 5.46 6.78 15.04
N ARG A 39 4.35 7.04 15.74
CA ARG A 39 4.37 7.29 17.19
C ARG A 39 4.69 6.05 18.01
N TYR A 40 4.18 4.89 17.62
CA TYR A 40 4.26 3.66 18.43
C TYR A 40 5.23 2.61 17.88
N TRP A 41 5.92 2.89 16.78
CA TRP A 41 6.94 2.02 16.23
C TRP A 41 8.30 2.28 16.88
N SER A 42 8.94 1.22 17.39
CA SER A 42 10.33 1.27 17.83
C SER A 42 11.02 -0.07 17.61
N SER A 43 12.12 -0.07 16.85
CA SER A 43 12.92 -1.27 16.60
C SER A 43 13.90 -1.61 17.73
N SER A 44 14.19 -0.65 18.61
CA SER A 44 15.10 -0.78 19.75
C SER A 44 14.40 -0.83 21.11
N GLU A 45 13.13 -0.43 21.19
CA GLU A 45 12.34 -0.40 22.42
C GLU A 45 11.00 -1.13 22.25
N TYR A 46 10.03 -0.81 23.11
CA TYR A 46 8.69 -1.35 23.03
C TYR A 46 7.92 -0.75 21.84
N THR A 47 7.55 -1.60 20.88
CA THR A 47 6.56 -1.27 19.85
C THR A 47 5.16 -1.54 20.39
N ASP A 48 4.26 -0.53 20.38
CA ASP A 48 2.86 -0.75 20.74
C ASP A 48 2.08 -1.35 19.57
N ILE A 49 2.20 -2.67 19.44
CA ILE A 49 1.57 -3.44 18.36
C ILE A 49 0.04 -3.35 18.41
N LEU A 50 -0.56 -3.13 19.59
CA LEU A 50 -2.01 -3.05 19.72
C LEU A 50 -2.55 -1.79 19.07
N GLU A 51 -1.97 -0.63 19.39
CA GLU A 51 -2.36 0.66 18.80
C GLU A 51 -2.14 0.65 17.28
N ILE A 52 -1.00 0.13 16.82
CA ILE A 52 -0.71 -0.05 15.39
C ILE A 52 -1.76 -0.91 14.70
N ALA A 53 -2.11 -2.06 15.29
CA ALA A 53 -3.10 -2.97 14.70
C ALA A 53 -4.49 -2.33 14.61
N PHE A 54 -4.88 -1.52 15.60
CA PHE A 54 -6.15 -0.79 15.56
C PHE A 54 -6.17 0.31 14.48
N ALA A 55 -5.10 1.09 14.37
CA ALA A 55 -4.97 2.11 13.33
C ALA A 55 -5.01 1.49 11.93
N LEU A 56 -4.26 0.41 11.69
CA LEU A 56 -4.31 -0.33 10.44
C LEU A 56 -5.72 -0.87 10.16
N ARG A 57 -6.38 -1.47 11.15
CA ARG A 57 -7.75 -1.97 10.97
C ARG A 57 -8.70 -0.85 10.55
N ARG A 58 -8.60 0.32 11.20
CA ARG A 58 -9.44 1.49 10.89
C ARG A 58 -9.20 1.98 9.47
N PHE A 59 -7.93 2.19 9.10
CA PHE A 59 -7.54 2.59 7.74
C PHE A 59 -8.05 1.63 6.69
N LEU A 60 -7.70 0.35 6.80
CA LEU A 60 -8.05 -0.65 5.82
C LEU A 60 -9.57 -0.79 5.67
N SER A 61 -10.30 -0.78 6.79
CA SER A 61 -11.77 -0.90 6.78
C SER A 61 -12.45 0.29 6.10
N THR A 62 -11.90 1.50 6.22
CA THR A 62 -12.39 2.69 5.52
C THR A 62 -12.01 2.67 4.03
N SER A 63 -10.74 2.41 3.72
CA SER A 63 -10.22 2.46 2.34
C SER A 63 -10.77 1.36 1.44
N ASN A 64 -11.24 0.24 2.02
CA ASN A 64 -11.77 -0.88 1.25
C ASN A 64 -13.02 -1.50 1.88
N ALA A 65 -14.00 -0.66 2.29
CA ALA A 65 -15.23 -1.10 2.94
C ALA A 65 -15.97 -2.23 2.18
N ARG A 66 -15.95 -2.20 0.84
CA ARG A 66 -16.55 -3.26 -0.01
C ARG A 66 -15.87 -4.61 0.13
N PHE A 67 -14.54 -4.65 0.32
CA PHE A 67 -13.79 -5.89 0.51
C PHE A 67 -14.15 -6.58 1.82
N TYR A 68 -14.29 -5.79 2.89
CA TYR A 68 -14.60 -6.32 4.21
C TYR A 68 -16.07 -6.72 4.33
N GLY A 69 -16.99 -6.06 3.63
CA GLY A 69 -18.41 -6.46 3.61
C GLY A 69 -18.99 -6.58 5.02
N LYS A 70 -19.34 -7.80 5.47
CA LYS A 70 -19.75 -8.12 6.86
C LYS A 70 -18.67 -8.88 7.66
N GLY A 71 -17.50 -9.12 7.09
CA GLY A 71 -16.34 -9.67 7.79
C GLY A 71 -15.56 -8.57 8.49
N SER A 72 -14.66 -8.94 9.39
CA SER A 72 -13.77 -8.00 10.08
C SER A 72 -12.34 -8.52 10.08
N ILE A 73 -11.38 -7.59 10.06
CA ILE A 73 -9.97 -7.90 10.29
C ILE A 73 -9.84 -8.50 11.70
N ASP A 74 -9.20 -9.67 11.77
CA ASP A 74 -8.84 -10.30 13.02
C ASP A 74 -7.62 -9.60 13.62
N ILE A 75 -7.85 -8.81 14.68
CA ILE A 75 -6.80 -8.06 15.36
C ILE A 75 -5.75 -9.00 15.95
N ALA A 76 -6.12 -10.17 16.47
CA ALA A 76 -5.15 -11.08 17.05
C ALA A 76 -4.17 -11.60 15.98
N LYS A 77 -4.68 -12.01 14.82
CA LYS A 77 -3.84 -12.41 13.67
C LYS A 77 -2.95 -11.27 13.19
N LEU A 78 -3.51 -10.06 13.07
CA LEU A 78 -2.74 -8.88 12.64
C LEU A 78 -1.60 -8.56 13.62
N LYS A 79 -1.85 -8.62 14.93
CA LYS A 79 -0.80 -8.40 15.95
C LYS A 79 0.32 -9.44 15.84
N ILE A 80 -0.01 -10.72 15.68
CA ILE A 80 0.98 -11.79 15.50
C ILE A 80 1.82 -11.53 14.24
N CYS A 81 1.17 -11.15 13.14
CA CYS A 81 1.84 -10.81 11.88
C CYS A 81 2.82 -9.64 12.03
N ILE A 82 2.40 -8.56 12.69
CA ILE A 82 3.26 -7.39 12.94
C ILE A 82 4.45 -7.81 13.80
N ALA A 83 4.21 -8.49 14.93
CA ALA A 83 5.26 -8.93 15.86
C ALA A 83 6.33 -9.80 15.15
N LYS A 84 5.89 -10.76 14.32
CA LYS A 84 6.76 -11.63 13.52
C LYS A 84 7.66 -10.83 12.57
N ASN A 85 7.15 -9.71 12.03
CA ASN A 85 7.75 -8.99 10.91
C ASN A 85 8.42 -7.66 11.27
N ILE A 86 8.50 -7.27 12.56
CA ILE A 86 9.12 -5.99 12.98
C ILE A 86 10.47 -5.75 12.30
N LYS A 87 11.40 -6.71 12.42
CA LYS A 87 12.74 -6.59 11.84
C LYS A 87 12.73 -6.54 10.31
N GLY A 88 11.77 -7.24 9.67
CA GLY A 88 11.64 -7.23 8.22
C GLY A 88 11.13 -5.89 7.71
N ILE A 89 10.14 -5.32 8.39
CA ILE A 89 9.57 -4.00 8.10
C ILE A 89 10.64 -2.89 8.30
N GLU A 90 11.40 -2.96 9.39
CA GLU A 90 12.42 -1.98 9.73
C GLU A 90 13.44 -1.73 8.62
N LYS A 91 13.81 -2.79 7.88
CA LYS A 91 14.75 -2.70 6.74
C LYS A 91 14.31 -1.70 5.68
N PHE A 92 13.02 -1.37 5.61
CA PHE A 92 12.44 -0.56 4.55
C PHE A 92 11.90 0.79 5.03
N ARG A 93 11.70 1.01 6.34
CA ARG A 93 11.05 2.21 6.88
C ARG A 93 11.73 3.53 6.47
N ASN A 94 13.07 3.53 6.48
CA ASN A 94 13.87 4.71 6.16
C ASN A 94 14.42 4.68 4.73
N ARG A 95 13.87 3.82 3.87
CA ARG A 95 14.28 3.71 2.46
C ARG A 95 13.27 4.40 1.56
N TYR A 96 13.77 4.84 0.42
CA TYR A 96 12.96 5.37 -0.68
C TYR A 96 12.78 4.28 -1.73
N ILE A 97 11.66 4.31 -2.46
CA ILE A 97 11.39 3.37 -3.55
C ILE A 97 12.50 3.37 -4.62
N SER A 98 13.17 4.50 -4.84
CA SER A 98 14.35 4.60 -5.73
C SER A 98 15.49 3.65 -5.34
N SER A 99 15.57 3.23 -4.08
CA SER A 99 16.55 2.25 -3.59
C SER A 99 16.13 0.80 -3.78
N LEU A 100 14.94 0.52 -4.34
CA LEU A 100 14.47 -0.85 -4.59
C LEU A 100 15.41 -1.58 -5.56
N SER A 101 15.78 -2.80 -5.19
CA SER A 101 16.68 -3.68 -5.92
C SER A 101 16.11 -5.10 -6.06
N ASP A 102 16.67 -5.90 -6.95
CA ASP A 102 16.27 -7.32 -7.07
C ASP A 102 16.63 -8.14 -5.82
N SER A 103 17.63 -7.73 -5.02
CA SER A 103 17.93 -8.38 -3.74
C SER A 103 16.82 -8.24 -2.70
N ASP A 104 15.94 -7.25 -2.83
CA ASP A 104 14.82 -7.04 -1.91
C ASP A 104 13.67 -8.04 -2.15
N GLN A 105 13.65 -8.72 -3.30
CA GLN A 105 12.50 -9.53 -3.73
C GLN A 105 12.09 -10.57 -2.69
N LYS A 106 13.06 -11.28 -2.11
CA LYS A 106 12.80 -12.34 -1.12
C LYS A 106 12.14 -11.78 0.14
N ASP A 107 12.66 -10.68 0.66
CA ASP A 107 12.16 -10.05 1.88
C ASP A 107 10.77 -9.44 1.67
N ILE A 108 10.56 -8.74 0.53
CA ILE A 108 9.26 -8.17 0.17
C ILE A 108 8.22 -9.28 -0.03
N THR A 109 8.59 -10.38 -0.70
CA THR A 109 7.72 -11.53 -0.94
C THR A 109 7.30 -12.20 0.36
N ALA A 110 8.22 -12.34 1.32
CA ALA A 110 7.91 -12.89 2.64
C ALA A 110 6.94 -11.97 3.39
N LEU A 111 7.24 -10.68 3.46
CA LEU A 111 6.40 -9.68 4.13
C LEU A 111 4.97 -9.66 3.57
N ILE A 112 4.82 -9.52 2.24
CA ILE A 112 3.49 -9.41 1.65
C ILE A 112 2.67 -10.69 1.84
N ASN A 113 3.29 -11.87 1.81
CA ASN A 113 2.58 -13.14 2.05
C ASN A 113 2.07 -13.25 3.49
N ASP A 114 2.89 -12.90 4.48
CA ASP A 114 2.47 -12.88 5.89
C ASP A 114 1.29 -11.92 6.11
N PHE A 115 1.35 -10.72 5.53
CA PHE A 115 0.26 -9.76 5.61
C PHE A 115 -0.98 -10.19 4.82
N ILE A 116 -0.83 -10.87 3.67
CA ILE A 116 -1.95 -11.46 2.93
C ILE A 116 -2.69 -12.46 3.81
N GLU A 117 -1.97 -13.33 4.50
CA GLU A 117 -2.57 -14.33 5.39
C GLU A 117 -3.32 -13.66 6.54
N ALA A 118 -2.67 -12.73 7.24
CA ALA A 118 -3.25 -12.05 8.40
C ALA A 118 -4.46 -11.17 8.07
N LEU A 119 -4.50 -10.60 6.87
CA LEU A 119 -5.57 -9.70 6.41
C LEU A 119 -6.61 -10.39 5.51
N SER A 120 -6.48 -11.70 5.29
CA SER A 120 -7.52 -12.47 4.61
C SER A 120 -8.71 -12.67 5.55
N VAL A 121 -9.91 -12.46 5.01
CA VAL A 121 -11.16 -12.56 5.79
C VAL A 121 -12.03 -13.70 5.29
N GLU A 122 -12.62 -14.44 6.21
CA GLU A 122 -13.65 -15.41 5.87
C GLU A 122 -14.97 -14.69 5.62
N LEU A 123 -15.58 -14.95 4.47
CA LEU A 123 -16.89 -14.43 4.12
C LEU A 123 -17.98 -15.32 4.75
N LYS A 124 -19.20 -14.79 4.88
CA LYS A 124 -20.36 -15.53 5.44
C LYS A 124 -20.67 -16.88 4.75
N ASN A 125 -20.22 -17.05 3.51
CA ASN A 125 -20.40 -18.28 2.74
C ASN A 125 -19.22 -19.27 2.89
N GLY A 126 -18.35 -19.07 3.90
CA GLY A 126 -17.18 -19.90 4.18
C GLY A 126 -16.01 -19.71 3.19
N LYS A 127 -16.14 -18.81 2.19
CA LYS A 127 -15.05 -18.55 1.24
C LYS A 127 -14.06 -17.55 1.85
N MET A 128 -12.77 -17.83 1.71
CA MET A 128 -11.72 -16.89 2.05
C MET A 128 -11.58 -15.80 0.98
N ASN A 129 -11.70 -14.55 1.38
CA ASN A 129 -11.36 -13.39 0.56
C ASN A 129 -9.92 -12.96 0.87
N ARG A 130 -9.03 -13.09 -0.12
CA ARG A 130 -7.59 -12.85 0.05
C ARG A 130 -7.27 -11.38 0.28
N GLY A 131 -6.54 -11.08 1.35
CA GLY A 131 -6.15 -9.73 1.78
C GLY A 131 -5.10 -9.02 0.94
N THR A 132 -4.94 -9.31 -0.36
CA THR A 132 -3.79 -8.83 -1.16
C THR A 132 -3.70 -7.30 -1.31
N ALA A 133 -4.82 -6.63 -1.59
CA ALA A 133 -4.83 -5.16 -1.62
C ALA A 133 -4.57 -4.58 -0.22
N ALA A 134 -5.17 -5.18 0.80
CA ALA A 134 -5.01 -4.75 2.19
C ALA A 134 -3.57 -4.90 2.69
N ALA A 135 -2.88 -5.98 2.29
CA ALA A 135 -1.49 -6.23 2.63
C ALA A 135 -0.56 -5.16 2.06
N ALA A 136 -0.72 -4.81 0.78
CA ALA A 136 0.06 -3.72 0.16
C ALA A 136 -0.21 -2.37 0.83
N MET A 137 -1.47 -2.07 1.14
CA MET A 137 -1.85 -0.87 1.88
C MET A 137 -1.23 -0.84 3.28
N ALA A 138 -1.23 -1.96 4.01
CA ALA A 138 -0.63 -2.04 5.33
C ALA A 138 0.90 -1.84 5.29
N LEU A 139 1.59 -2.47 4.34
CA LEU A 139 3.03 -2.27 4.16
C LEU A 139 3.38 -0.82 3.84
N HIS A 140 2.58 -0.14 3.03
CA HIS A 140 2.76 1.29 2.77
C HIS A 140 2.63 2.14 4.04
N ILE A 141 1.62 1.89 4.90
CA ILE A 141 1.52 2.62 6.17
C ILE A 141 2.78 2.43 7.03
N PHE A 142 3.41 1.25 6.98
CA PHE A 142 4.68 1.03 7.67
C PHE A 142 5.88 1.72 7.02
N ALA A 143 5.95 1.84 5.70
CA ALA A 143 7.04 2.54 5.03
C ALA A 143 6.53 3.35 3.83
N PRO A 144 5.94 4.53 4.07
CA PRO A 144 5.21 5.30 3.04
C PRO A 144 6.09 5.78 1.88
N GLN A 145 7.41 5.78 2.07
CA GLN A 145 8.41 6.17 1.07
C GLN A 145 8.93 5.00 0.24
N PHE A 146 8.67 3.75 0.66
CA PHE A 146 9.22 2.55 0.02
C PHE A 146 8.16 1.64 -0.58
N PHE A 147 7.09 1.32 0.14
CA PHE A 147 6.09 0.36 -0.32
C PHE A 147 4.95 1.06 -1.04
N PRO A 148 4.65 0.79 -2.31
CA PRO A 148 3.52 1.40 -2.99
C PRO A 148 2.20 0.73 -2.57
N MET A 149 1.13 1.52 -2.53
CA MET A 149 -0.23 1.02 -2.37
C MET A 149 -0.85 0.63 -3.71
N TRP A 150 -1.81 -0.30 -3.65
CA TRP A 150 -2.66 -0.62 -4.79
C TRP A 150 -4.04 -1.08 -4.34
N ASP A 151 -4.97 -1.09 -5.28
CA ASP A 151 -6.17 -1.90 -5.19
C ASP A 151 -6.27 -2.82 -6.41
N ARG A 152 -7.43 -3.48 -6.58
CA ARG A 152 -7.66 -4.38 -7.71
C ARG A 152 -7.62 -3.66 -9.06
N SER A 153 -8.17 -2.47 -9.16
CA SER A 153 -8.25 -1.71 -10.42
C SER A 153 -6.87 -1.21 -10.82
N ILE A 154 -6.12 -0.65 -9.86
CA ILE A 154 -4.74 -0.20 -10.07
C ILE A 154 -3.86 -1.38 -10.49
N ALA A 155 -3.85 -2.48 -9.73
CA ALA A 155 -3.03 -3.64 -10.07
C ALA A 155 -3.35 -4.21 -11.45
N LEU A 156 -4.63 -4.20 -11.86
CA LEU A 156 -5.04 -4.64 -13.19
C LEU A 156 -4.50 -3.72 -14.29
N ALA A 157 -4.58 -2.40 -14.11
CA ALA A 157 -4.10 -1.41 -15.07
C ALA A 157 -2.60 -1.55 -15.35
N TYR A 158 -1.83 -1.91 -14.33
CA TYR A 158 -0.39 -2.15 -14.42
C TYR A 158 -0.01 -3.60 -14.77
N GLY A 159 -0.96 -4.44 -15.22
CA GLY A 159 -0.70 -5.83 -15.60
C GLY A 159 -0.32 -6.76 -14.43
N CYS A 160 -0.48 -6.30 -13.19
CA CYS A 160 -0.11 -7.01 -11.98
C CYS A 160 -1.31 -7.71 -11.33
N ARG A 161 -2.16 -8.35 -12.14
CA ARG A 161 -3.32 -9.10 -11.65
C ARG A 161 -2.89 -10.23 -10.71
N TYR A 162 -3.22 -10.10 -9.44
CA TYR A 162 -2.68 -10.92 -8.33
C TYR A 162 -3.58 -12.10 -7.92
N ARG A 163 -4.31 -12.72 -8.86
CA ARG A 163 -5.10 -13.94 -8.55
C ARG A 163 -4.17 -15.13 -8.28
N ASN A 164 -3.11 -15.23 -9.08
CA ASN A 164 -2.04 -16.20 -8.97
C ASN A 164 -0.77 -15.43 -8.58
N ASP A 165 0.01 -15.99 -7.65
CA ASP A 165 1.31 -15.46 -7.20
C ASP A 165 1.26 -13.98 -6.76
N PRO A 166 0.40 -13.62 -5.79
CA PRO A 166 0.18 -12.23 -5.41
C PRO A 166 1.45 -11.50 -4.96
N ALA A 167 2.38 -12.21 -4.33
CA ALA A 167 3.64 -11.64 -3.89
C ALA A 167 4.58 -11.27 -5.03
N GLU A 168 4.71 -12.13 -6.05
CA GLU A 168 5.51 -11.85 -7.25
C GLU A 168 4.91 -10.68 -8.03
N LYS A 169 3.57 -10.63 -8.14
CA LYS A 169 2.88 -9.49 -8.75
C LYS A 169 3.09 -8.20 -7.97
N TYR A 170 3.11 -8.25 -6.64
CA TYR A 170 3.38 -7.07 -5.82
C TYR A 170 4.83 -6.58 -6.00
N PHE A 171 5.82 -7.48 -6.02
CA PHE A 171 7.20 -7.09 -6.31
C PHE A 171 7.37 -6.49 -7.71
N SER A 172 6.71 -7.08 -8.71
CA SER A 172 6.69 -6.53 -10.07
C SER A 172 6.08 -5.12 -10.11
N PHE A 173 5.01 -4.90 -9.34
CA PHE A 173 4.39 -3.59 -9.19
C PHE A 173 5.33 -2.59 -8.49
N CYS A 174 6.07 -3.01 -7.46
CA CYS A 174 7.09 -2.15 -6.83
C CYS A 174 8.13 -1.65 -7.84
N LYS A 175 8.59 -2.51 -8.75
CA LYS A 175 9.53 -2.11 -9.82
C LYS A 175 8.93 -1.08 -10.78
N LEU A 176 7.66 -1.25 -11.17
CA LEU A 176 6.95 -0.26 -11.98
C LEU A 176 6.80 1.08 -11.25
N MET A 177 6.45 1.06 -9.97
CA MET A 177 6.29 2.28 -9.18
C MET A 177 7.63 2.99 -8.94
N ARG A 178 8.75 2.25 -8.89
CA ARG A 178 10.08 2.86 -8.91
C ARG A 178 10.33 3.65 -10.20
N GLU A 179 10.10 3.01 -11.35
CA GLU A 179 10.27 3.64 -12.67
C GLU A 179 9.37 4.89 -12.81
N ILE A 180 8.12 4.81 -12.35
CA ILE A 180 7.19 5.96 -12.37
C ILE A 180 7.62 7.05 -11.39
N ALA A 181 8.08 6.70 -10.19
CA ALA A 181 8.56 7.67 -9.21
C ALA A 181 9.77 8.46 -9.70
N GLU A 182 10.63 7.85 -10.51
CA GLU A 182 11.72 8.56 -11.19
C GLU A 182 11.19 9.54 -12.24
N GLU A 183 10.17 9.15 -13.01
CA GLU A 183 9.56 10.02 -14.04
C GLU A 183 8.83 11.22 -13.43
N VAL A 184 7.92 10.99 -12.48
CA VAL A 184 7.03 12.03 -11.94
C VAL A 184 7.74 12.97 -10.95
N LYS A 185 8.93 12.62 -10.49
CA LYS A 185 9.74 13.49 -9.62
C LYS A 185 10.16 14.77 -10.35
N GLU A 186 10.33 14.71 -11.66
CA GLU A 186 10.69 15.85 -12.51
C GLU A 186 9.56 16.88 -12.65
N TYR A 187 8.35 16.57 -12.20
CA TYR A 187 7.22 17.51 -12.24
C TYR A 187 7.23 18.51 -11.08
N GLU A 188 8.14 18.39 -10.11
CA GLU A 188 8.32 19.38 -9.03
C GLU A 188 7.00 19.77 -8.33
N ILE A 189 6.15 18.78 -8.01
CA ILE A 189 4.87 19.05 -7.33
C ILE A 189 5.13 19.47 -5.89
N GLU A 190 4.72 20.69 -5.53
CA GLU A 190 4.73 21.17 -4.15
C GLU A 190 3.70 20.40 -3.30
N SER A 191 4.18 19.49 -2.47
CA SER A 191 3.36 18.74 -1.52
C SER A 191 4.23 18.23 -0.35
N ASP A 192 3.62 18.11 0.83
CA ASP A 192 4.18 17.42 2.00
C ASP A 192 4.06 15.89 1.92
N LYS A 193 3.32 15.38 0.92
CA LYS A 193 3.10 13.95 0.70
C LYS A 193 4.30 13.28 0.04
N THR A 194 4.48 11.99 0.31
CA THR A 194 5.53 11.20 -0.35
C THR A 194 5.22 11.02 -1.83
N ILE A 195 6.25 10.80 -2.67
CA ILE A 195 6.05 10.57 -4.10
C ILE A 195 5.14 9.36 -4.37
N LEU A 196 5.26 8.29 -3.57
CA LEU A 196 4.39 7.12 -3.68
C LEU A 196 2.93 7.42 -3.29
N ARG A 197 2.72 8.36 -2.37
CA ARG A 197 1.38 8.83 -2.02
C ARG A 197 0.76 9.58 -3.19
N LEU A 198 1.48 10.52 -3.80
CA LEU A 198 1.02 11.25 -4.99
C LEU A 198 0.70 10.29 -6.16
N ILE A 199 1.57 9.31 -6.41
CA ILE A 199 1.33 8.27 -7.42
C ILE A 199 0.06 7.47 -7.12
N TYR A 200 -0.16 7.10 -5.86
CA TYR A 200 -1.37 6.38 -5.47
C TYR A 200 -2.63 7.23 -5.69
N GLU A 201 -2.62 8.52 -5.34
CA GLU A 201 -3.76 9.42 -5.49
C GLU A 201 -4.18 9.55 -6.95
N TYR A 202 -3.21 9.81 -7.84
CA TYR A 202 -3.41 9.77 -9.28
C TYR A 202 -3.97 8.42 -9.75
N ASN A 203 -3.33 7.31 -9.36
CA ASN A 203 -3.74 5.97 -9.78
C ASN A 203 -5.16 5.63 -9.31
N TYR A 204 -5.53 6.07 -8.12
CA TYR A 204 -6.87 5.89 -7.58
C TYR A 204 -7.90 6.73 -8.35
N ALA A 205 -7.60 8.00 -8.61
CA ALA A 205 -8.45 8.88 -9.41
C ALA A 205 -8.68 8.31 -10.82
N LYS A 206 -7.62 7.87 -11.50
CA LYS A 206 -7.68 7.34 -12.86
C LYS A 206 -8.30 5.94 -12.95
N TYR A 207 -7.73 4.96 -12.24
CA TYR A 207 -8.07 3.55 -12.46
C TYR A 207 -9.20 3.06 -11.57
N THR A 208 -9.28 3.55 -10.32
CA THR A 208 -10.30 3.10 -9.37
C THR A 208 -11.59 3.87 -9.54
N LYS A 209 -11.50 5.19 -9.68
CA LYS A 209 -12.65 6.08 -9.72
C LYS A 209 -13.03 6.59 -11.11
N LYS A 210 -12.08 6.62 -12.05
CA LYS A 210 -12.27 7.14 -13.41
C LYS A 210 -12.71 8.61 -13.42
N TRP A 211 -12.08 9.41 -12.57
CA TRP A 211 -12.28 10.86 -12.52
C TRP A 211 -11.47 11.60 -13.58
N VAL A 212 -10.39 10.96 -14.04
CA VAL A 212 -9.50 11.38 -15.13
C VAL A 212 -9.27 10.21 -16.08
#